data_AF-A0A935MDA0-F1
#
_entry.id   AF-A0A935MDA0-F1
#
_cell.length_a   1.000
_cell.length_b   1.000
_cell.length_c   1.000
_cell.angle_alpha   90.00
_cell.angle_beta   90.00
_cell.angle_gamma   90.00
#
_symmetry.space_group_name_H-M   'P 1'
#
loop_
_entity.id
_entity.type
_entity.pdbx_description
1 polymer ?
#
loop_
_entity_poly.entity_id
_entity_poly.type
_entity_poly.pdbx_seq_one_letter_code
_entity_poly.pdbx_strand_id
1 'polypeptide(L)'
;MAITNSTLTSNSASMKGGGIQNETGTANITNSTFSINSATYGGGINNGYYDYDNGTVNVTNSTISGNSATYGGGIYNYRGALHYANSIIANSTSNFDCVNDDIITANVNNLVEDGSCLATLSGDPHLSPLADNGGPTQTMALLTGSVAIDAGDDSVCPATDQRGTTRPQGNACDVGAFESSESGGTPTFADVPFDHPLHDYIEALYQAGYTAGCSTSPLMYCPDTILDRAQSAVFMLRGQMGSTYSPPPAPWDTFTDDWTGFEWAEPWAEGMWQEGLTAGCQPSPLMYCPATQLPRVEASVFGLRMKYGVNYTPPAGTGTLFADMTDTSYWGIGWAEQAYRDGLLPACGTDSGTGKPLFCPSELVDRAWGAYLIVKAKNIPLP
;
A
#
# COMPACT_ATOMS: atom_id res chain seq x y z
N MET A 1 36.37 -10.99 -5.91
CA MET A 1 35.22 -11.79 -6.39
C MET A 1 34.31 -10.90 -7.22
N ALA A 2 33.67 -11.43 -8.25
CA ALA A 2 32.66 -10.71 -9.03
C ALA A 2 31.37 -11.55 -9.09
N ILE A 3 30.23 -10.91 -8.85
CA ILE A 3 28.89 -11.50 -8.91
C ILE A 3 28.06 -10.59 -9.81
N THR A 4 27.49 -11.17 -10.85
CA THR A 4 26.77 -10.41 -11.88
C THR A 4 25.56 -11.19 -12.33
N ASN A 5 24.41 -10.52 -12.47
CA ASN A 5 23.16 -11.12 -12.94
C ASN A 5 22.81 -12.41 -12.19
N SER A 6 22.86 -12.36 -10.86
CA SER A 6 22.80 -13.54 -10.00
C SER A 6 21.80 -13.36 -8.86
N THR A 7 21.17 -14.47 -8.44
CA THR A 7 20.36 -14.53 -7.23
C THR A 7 21.08 -15.35 -6.16
N LEU A 8 21.38 -14.74 -5.01
CA LEU A 8 21.86 -15.45 -3.82
C LEU A 8 20.74 -15.44 -2.80
N THR A 9 20.09 -16.58 -2.61
CA THR A 9 18.93 -16.67 -1.72
C THR A 9 19.01 -17.83 -0.74
N SER A 10 18.41 -17.63 0.43
CA SER A 10 18.21 -18.67 1.45
C SER A 10 19.49 -19.33 1.97
N ASN A 11 20.62 -18.61 1.90
CA ASN A 11 21.86 -19.04 2.50
C ASN A 11 21.90 -18.65 3.97
N SER A 12 22.55 -19.48 4.80
CA SER A 12 22.64 -19.23 6.23
C SER A 12 24.04 -19.52 6.77
N ALA A 13 24.56 -18.61 7.58
CA ALA A 13 25.83 -18.76 8.30
C ALA A 13 25.62 -18.53 9.79
N SER A 14 26.34 -19.25 10.66
CA SER A 14 26.20 -19.06 12.10
C SER A 14 26.69 -17.68 12.57
N MET A 15 27.70 -17.12 11.90
CA MET A 15 28.33 -15.87 12.32
C MET A 15 28.22 -14.76 11.29
N LYS A 16 28.90 -14.86 10.14
CA LYS A 16 29.09 -13.71 9.25
C LYS A 16 28.75 -14.04 7.81
N GLY A 17 28.11 -13.08 7.13
CA GLY A 17 27.94 -13.09 5.68
C GLY A 17 27.06 -14.23 5.19
N GLY A 18 25.76 -14.17 5.47
CA GLY A 18 24.81 -15.23 5.09
C GLY A 18 24.86 -15.50 3.58
N GLY A 19 24.88 -14.45 2.76
CA GLY A 19 25.20 -14.55 1.33
C GLY A 19 26.70 -14.48 1.05
N ILE A 20 27.40 -13.44 1.53
CA ILE A 20 28.84 -13.23 1.31
C ILE A 20 29.54 -12.81 2.59
N GLN A 21 30.63 -13.51 2.90
CA GLN A 21 31.68 -13.03 3.78
C GLN A 21 32.85 -12.48 2.97
N ASN A 22 33.18 -11.20 3.14
CA ASN A 22 34.36 -10.58 2.56
C ASN A 22 35.30 -10.08 3.67
N GLU A 23 36.37 -10.80 3.96
CA GLU A 23 37.28 -10.45 5.06
C GLU A 23 38.26 -9.33 4.66
N THR A 24 39.06 -9.58 3.61
CA THR A 24 40.17 -8.70 3.20
C THR A 24 40.19 -8.41 1.69
N GLY A 25 39.26 -9.00 0.93
CA GLY A 25 39.25 -8.93 -0.53
C GLY A 25 38.39 -7.79 -1.08
N THR A 26 38.28 -7.74 -2.41
CA THR A 26 37.30 -6.89 -3.11
C THR A 26 36.17 -7.76 -3.66
N ALA A 27 34.93 -7.46 -3.28
CA ALA A 27 33.72 -8.04 -3.85
C ALA A 27 33.01 -7.02 -4.73
N ASN A 28 32.84 -7.34 -6.01
CA ASN A 28 32.08 -6.52 -6.97
C ASN A 28 30.74 -7.20 -7.25
N ILE A 29 29.65 -6.54 -6.94
CA ILE A 29 28.29 -7.04 -7.10
C ILE A 29 27.55 -6.10 -8.05
N THR A 30 27.01 -6.64 -9.14
CA THR A 30 26.30 -5.86 -10.15
C THR A 30 25.03 -6.59 -10.59
N ASN A 31 23.90 -5.88 -10.72
CA ASN A 31 22.65 -6.47 -11.20
C ASN A 31 22.28 -7.79 -10.50
N SER A 32 22.42 -7.85 -9.19
CA SER A 32 22.23 -9.11 -8.46
C SER A 32 21.20 -8.94 -7.34
N THR A 33 20.48 -10.01 -7.04
CA THR A 33 19.47 -10.05 -5.98
C THR A 33 19.94 -10.94 -4.84
N PHE A 34 19.94 -10.40 -3.63
CA PHE A 34 20.29 -11.11 -2.40
C PHE A 34 19.05 -11.13 -1.51
N SER A 35 18.51 -12.31 -1.22
CA SER A 35 17.29 -12.39 -0.43
C SER A 35 17.23 -13.54 0.54
N ILE A 36 16.55 -13.36 1.68
CA ILE A 36 16.30 -14.43 2.64
C ILE A 36 17.60 -15.09 3.13
N ASN A 37 18.73 -14.37 3.06
CA ASN A 37 19.99 -14.86 3.63
C ASN A 37 20.07 -14.47 5.11
N SER A 38 20.70 -15.30 5.94
CA SER A 38 20.76 -15.08 7.38
C SER A 38 22.13 -15.31 8.00
N ALA A 39 22.51 -14.44 8.93
CA ALA A 39 23.73 -14.56 9.75
C ALA A 39 23.60 -13.79 11.06
N THR A 40 24.64 -13.77 11.91
CA THR A 40 24.69 -12.83 13.05
C THR A 40 25.11 -11.43 12.58
N TYR A 41 26.02 -11.38 11.60
CA TYR A 41 26.65 -10.18 11.05
C TYR A 41 26.50 -10.19 9.54
N GLY A 42 25.80 -9.21 8.95
CA GLY A 42 25.63 -9.13 7.50
C GLY A 42 24.81 -10.29 6.94
N GLY A 43 23.48 -10.23 7.03
CA GLY A 43 22.61 -11.31 6.56
C GLY A 43 22.80 -11.55 5.08
N GLY A 44 22.77 -10.49 4.27
CA GLY A 44 23.19 -10.51 2.87
C GLY A 44 24.72 -10.54 2.74
N ILE A 45 25.39 -9.47 3.18
CA ILE A 45 26.82 -9.26 3.01
C ILE A 45 27.46 -8.81 4.33
N ASN A 46 28.53 -9.47 4.75
CA ASN A 46 29.46 -8.91 5.73
C ASN A 46 30.78 -8.53 5.05
N ASN A 47 31.21 -7.29 5.30
CA ASN A 47 32.51 -6.79 4.88
C ASN A 47 33.36 -6.53 6.12
N GLY A 48 34.53 -7.15 6.19
CA GLY A 48 35.54 -6.93 7.23
C GLY A 48 35.91 -8.12 8.10
N TYR A 49 37.06 -7.98 8.76
CA TYR A 49 37.60 -8.93 9.73
C TYR A 49 38.27 -8.21 10.92
N TYR A 50 38.47 -8.91 12.03
CA TYR A 50 38.88 -8.28 13.30
C TYR A 50 40.33 -7.79 13.32
N ASP A 51 41.23 -8.47 12.61
CA ASP A 51 42.67 -8.32 12.84
C ASP A 51 43.40 -7.44 11.82
N TYR A 52 43.48 -7.73 10.51
CA TYR A 52 44.17 -6.86 9.53
C TYR A 52 43.66 -7.05 8.09
N ASP A 53 43.82 -5.98 7.28
CA ASP A 53 43.35 -5.73 5.91
C ASP A 53 41.83 -5.54 5.74
N ASN A 54 41.44 -4.33 5.35
CA ASN A 54 40.03 -3.93 5.22
C ASN A 54 39.47 -4.40 3.87
N GLY A 55 38.43 -5.24 3.89
CA GLY A 55 37.71 -5.63 2.69
C GLY A 55 37.01 -4.46 2.00
N THR A 56 36.85 -4.55 0.69
CA THR A 56 36.08 -3.59 -0.12
C THR A 56 34.87 -4.27 -0.75
N VAL A 57 33.68 -3.70 -0.57
CA VAL A 57 32.46 -4.12 -1.26
C VAL A 57 32.01 -3.01 -2.20
N ASN A 58 31.89 -3.34 -3.48
CA ASN A 58 31.35 -2.49 -4.54
C ASN A 58 30.00 -3.06 -4.98
N VAL A 59 28.92 -2.29 -4.82
CA VAL A 59 27.55 -2.72 -5.21
C VAL A 59 26.99 -1.74 -6.23
N THR A 60 26.52 -2.24 -7.36
CA THR A 60 25.91 -1.41 -8.41
C THR A 60 24.62 -2.05 -8.89
N ASN A 61 23.53 -1.27 -8.97
CA ASN A 61 22.23 -1.72 -9.46
C ASN A 61 21.86 -3.10 -8.92
N SER A 62 21.91 -3.29 -7.60
CA SER A 62 21.61 -4.58 -6.97
C SER A 62 20.55 -4.42 -5.89
N THR A 63 19.80 -5.49 -5.62
CA THR A 63 18.72 -5.50 -4.63
C THR A 63 19.06 -6.48 -3.52
N ILE A 64 19.26 -5.98 -2.30
CA ILE A 64 19.59 -6.77 -1.12
C ILE A 64 18.41 -6.64 -0.16
N SER A 65 17.45 -7.56 -0.28
CA SER A 65 16.13 -7.42 0.35
C SER A 65 15.68 -8.69 1.08
N GLY A 66 15.03 -8.57 2.24
CA GLY A 66 14.52 -9.74 2.96
C GLY A 66 15.58 -10.55 3.69
N ASN A 67 16.76 -9.99 3.94
CA ASN A 67 17.85 -10.68 4.64
C ASN A 67 17.75 -10.46 6.17
N SER A 68 18.44 -11.27 6.97
CA SER A 68 18.31 -11.25 8.43
C SER A 68 19.65 -11.32 9.14
N ALA A 69 19.94 -10.36 10.01
CA ALA A 69 21.09 -10.43 10.92
C ALA A 69 20.94 -9.54 12.14
N THR A 70 21.68 -9.85 13.21
CA THR A 70 21.74 -8.96 14.38
C THR A 70 22.38 -7.62 14.03
N TYR A 71 23.36 -7.59 13.13
CA TYR A 71 23.97 -6.36 12.63
C TYR A 71 23.90 -6.35 11.11
N GLY A 72 23.21 -5.37 10.53
CA GLY A 72 23.07 -5.18 9.09
C GLY A 72 22.38 -6.36 8.42
N GLY A 73 21.05 -6.37 8.41
CA GLY A 73 20.27 -7.44 7.77
C GLY A 73 20.67 -7.62 6.31
N GLY A 74 20.72 -6.53 5.55
CA GLY A 74 21.26 -6.49 4.21
C GLY A 74 22.79 -6.49 4.18
N ILE A 75 23.40 -5.40 4.68
CA ILE A 75 24.87 -5.22 4.68
C ILE A 75 25.37 -4.85 6.07
N TYR A 76 26.43 -5.52 6.53
CA TYR A 76 27.26 -5.05 7.64
C TYR A 76 28.69 -4.76 7.17
N ASN A 77 29.05 -3.48 7.11
CA ASN A 77 30.40 -3.02 6.83
C ASN A 77 31.16 -2.74 8.13
N TYR A 78 31.98 -3.69 8.57
CA TYR A 78 32.79 -3.62 9.78
C TYR A 78 34.26 -3.38 9.43
N ARG A 79 34.78 -2.19 9.68
CA ARG A 79 36.18 -1.87 9.35
C ARG A 79 36.53 -2.11 7.87
N GLY A 80 35.58 -1.90 6.96
CA GLY A 80 35.73 -2.12 5.53
C GLY A 80 35.41 -0.85 4.73
N ALA A 81 35.65 -0.89 3.42
CA ALA A 81 35.18 0.15 2.50
C ALA A 81 33.90 -0.31 1.79
N LEU A 82 32.83 0.47 1.92
CA LEU A 82 31.60 0.28 1.16
C LEU A 82 31.49 1.34 0.06
N HIS A 83 31.41 0.87 -1.17
CA HIS A 83 31.07 1.66 -2.35
C HIS A 83 29.77 1.12 -2.90
N TYR A 84 28.77 1.97 -3.09
CA TYR A 84 27.53 1.51 -3.67
C TYR A 84 26.84 2.61 -4.46
N ALA A 85 26.19 2.18 -5.54
CA ALA A 85 25.47 3.06 -6.46
C ALA A 85 24.20 2.39 -6.96
N ASN A 86 23.13 3.18 -7.12
CA ASN A 86 21.84 2.76 -7.67
C ASN A 86 21.33 1.44 -7.08
N SER A 87 21.57 1.16 -5.79
CA SER A 87 21.26 -0.13 -5.18
C SER A 87 20.23 0.00 -4.08
N ILE A 88 19.44 -1.07 -3.89
CA ILE A 88 18.40 -1.18 -2.87
C ILE A 88 18.91 -2.07 -1.73
N ILE A 89 18.77 -1.61 -0.50
CA ILE A 89 18.90 -2.42 0.72
C ILE A 89 17.63 -2.22 1.55
N ALA A 90 16.84 -3.26 1.76
CA ALA A 90 15.50 -3.11 2.35
C ALA A 90 14.98 -4.42 2.98
N ASN A 91 13.81 -4.32 3.60
CA ASN A 91 13.00 -5.42 4.11
C ASN A 91 13.80 -6.37 5.03
N SER A 92 14.79 -5.87 5.75
CA SER A 92 15.55 -6.70 6.67
C SER A 92 14.65 -7.21 7.79
N THR A 93 14.68 -8.52 8.04
CA THR A 93 13.73 -9.16 8.99
C THR A 93 14.21 -9.09 10.44
N SER A 94 15.42 -8.62 10.69
CA SER A 94 15.93 -8.27 12.01
C SER A 94 16.88 -7.07 11.92
N ASN A 95 16.60 -6.03 12.71
CA ASN A 95 17.38 -4.80 12.84
C ASN A 95 17.56 -3.98 11.53
N PHE A 96 18.58 -3.11 11.51
CA PHE A 96 18.86 -2.15 10.44
C PHE A 96 19.16 -2.84 9.10
N ASP A 97 18.74 -2.21 8.00
CA ASP A 97 19.03 -2.69 6.65
C ASP A 97 20.51 -2.67 6.33
N CYS A 98 21.16 -1.58 6.72
CA CYS A 98 22.59 -1.40 6.57
C CYS A 98 23.21 -0.89 7.86
N VAL A 99 24.32 -1.51 8.26
CA VAL A 99 25.16 -1.00 9.35
C VAL A 99 26.55 -0.77 8.80
N ASN A 100 27.05 0.45 8.99
CA ASN A 100 28.38 0.85 8.56
C ASN A 100 29.17 1.40 9.75
N ASP A 101 30.15 0.63 10.20
CA ASP A 101 31.06 0.97 11.32
C ASP A 101 32.41 1.50 10.80
N ASP A 102 32.52 1.86 9.52
CA ASP A 102 33.74 2.43 8.92
C ASP A 102 33.43 3.38 7.74
N ILE A 103 34.15 3.29 6.61
CA ILE A 103 34.08 4.29 5.53
C ILE A 103 33.09 3.88 4.44
N ILE A 104 32.22 4.83 4.08
CA ILE A 104 31.49 4.84 2.82
C ILE A 104 32.20 5.82 1.88
N THR A 105 32.86 5.26 0.88
CA THR A 105 33.73 5.98 -0.07
C THR A 105 32.99 6.41 -1.34
N ALA A 106 31.88 5.75 -1.66
CA ALA A 106 30.96 6.14 -2.72
C ALA A 106 29.52 5.75 -2.35
N ASN A 107 28.60 6.70 -2.53
CA ASN A 107 27.18 6.53 -2.28
C ASN A 107 26.42 7.39 -3.30
N VAL A 108 25.87 6.75 -4.33
CA VAL A 108 25.23 7.43 -5.47
C VAL A 108 23.84 6.87 -5.68
N ASN A 109 22.79 7.68 -5.46
CA ASN A 109 21.40 7.32 -5.73
C ASN A 109 20.96 5.94 -5.20
N ASN A 110 21.41 5.59 -3.99
CA ASN A 110 21.00 4.36 -3.34
C ASN A 110 19.70 4.56 -2.56
N LEU A 111 18.95 3.47 -2.42
CA LEU A 111 17.81 3.37 -1.52
C LEU A 111 18.15 2.43 -0.38
N VAL A 112 18.05 2.95 0.84
CA VAL A 112 18.06 2.12 2.05
C VAL A 112 16.78 2.42 2.82
N GLU A 113 15.92 1.42 2.97
CA GLU A 113 14.53 1.62 3.41
C GLU A 113 14.45 2.36 4.75
N ASP A 114 15.24 1.93 5.75
CA ASP A 114 15.32 2.58 7.07
C ASP A 114 16.17 3.87 7.12
N GLY A 115 16.70 4.33 5.98
CA GLY A 115 17.55 5.52 5.86
C GLY A 115 18.96 5.37 6.41
N SER A 116 19.39 4.15 6.76
CA SER A 116 20.75 3.88 7.23
C SER A 116 21.81 4.03 6.13
N CYS A 117 23.09 4.00 6.53
CA CYS A 117 24.25 4.09 5.63
C CYS A 117 24.30 5.33 4.71
N LEU A 118 23.63 6.43 5.08
CA LEU A 118 23.66 7.71 4.37
C LEU A 118 23.06 7.66 2.95
N ALA A 119 22.17 6.73 2.67
CA ALA A 119 21.47 6.66 1.38
C ALA A 119 20.67 7.93 1.11
N THR A 120 20.58 8.32 -0.17
CA THR A 120 19.84 9.52 -0.60
C THR A 120 18.34 9.27 -0.70
N LEU A 121 17.93 8.01 -0.89
CA LEU A 121 16.54 7.58 -0.95
C LEU A 121 16.24 6.68 0.25
N SER A 122 15.03 6.79 0.79
CA SER A 122 14.51 6.00 1.92
C SER A 122 13.02 5.73 1.74
N GLY A 123 12.45 4.85 2.57
CA GLY A 123 11.06 4.39 2.44
C GLY A 123 10.96 3.03 1.73
N ASP A 124 9.75 2.45 1.76
CA ASP A 124 9.50 1.13 1.17
C ASP A 124 9.82 1.17 -0.34
N PRO A 125 10.70 0.28 -0.84
CA PRO A 125 10.97 0.19 -2.27
C PRO A 125 9.83 -0.44 -3.08
N HIS A 126 8.71 -0.83 -2.48
CA HIS A 126 7.56 -1.49 -3.13
C HIS A 126 8.01 -2.66 -4.03
N LEU A 127 8.76 -3.59 -3.44
CA LEU A 127 9.28 -4.76 -4.14
C LEU A 127 8.23 -5.88 -4.22
N SER A 128 8.11 -6.52 -5.38
CA SER A 128 7.45 -7.82 -5.46
C SER A 128 8.22 -8.87 -4.62
N PRO A 129 7.57 -9.96 -4.20
CA PRO A 129 8.31 -11.14 -3.74
C PRO A 129 9.32 -11.63 -4.79
N LEU A 130 10.36 -12.35 -4.34
CA LEU A 130 11.32 -13.00 -5.24
C LEU A 130 10.58 -13.96 -6.16
N ALA A 131 10.65 -13.73 -7.47
CA ALA A 131 9.91 -14.49 -8.47
C ALA A 131 10.69 -14.61 -9.78
N ASP A 132 10.20 -15.48 -10.67
CA ASP A 132 10.62 -15.49 -12.07
C ASP A 132 9.92 -14.33 -12.81
N ASN A 133 10.60 -13.19 -12.90
CA ASN A 133 10.12 -12.02 -13.66
C ASN A 133 10.75 -11.97 -15.07
N GLY A 134 11.15 -13.13 -15.59
CA GLY A 134 11.93 -13.26 -16.82
C GLY A 134 13.44 -13.11 -16.60
N GLY A 135 14.21 -13.49 -17.62
CA GLY A 135 15.68 -13.51 -17.56
C GLY A 135 16.25 -14.83 -17.04
N PRO A 136 17.57 -14.89 -16.77
CA PRO A 136 18.25 -16.12 -16.39
C PRO A 136 18.14 -16.48 -14.90
N THR A 137 17.75 -15.53 -14.03
CA THR A 137 17.69 -15.70 -12.57
C THR A 137 16.49 -14.94 -11.98
N GLN A 138 16.06 -15.32 -10.77
CA GLN A 138 14.91 -14.69 -10.11
C GLN A 138 15.24 -13.27 -9.63
N THR A 139 14.26 -12.39 -9.70
CA THR A 139 14.39 -10.99 -9.28
C THR A 139 13.22 -10.58 -8.39
N MET A 140 13.30 -9.38 -7.82
CA MET A 140 12.17 -8.69 -7.21
C MET A 140 11.83 -7.51 -8.11
N ALA A 141 10.64 -7.50 -8.68
CA ALA A 141 10.18 -6.42 -9.55
C ALA A 141 9.88 -5.17 -8.71
N LEU A 142 10.10 -4.00 -9.28
CA LEU A 142 9.59 -2.75 -8.72
C LEU A 142 8.12 -2.63 -9.09
N LEU A 143 7.27 -2.48 -8.07
CA LEU A 143 5.84 -2.26 -8.27
C LEU A 143 5.58 -0.75 -8.46
N THR A 144 4.45 -0.44 -9.08
CA THR A 144 3.97 0.94 -9.27
C THR A 144 4.04 1.72 -7.96
N GLY A 145 4.59 2.93 -8.03
CA GLY A 145 4.75 3.79 -6.87
C GLY A 145 6.05 3.60 -6.09
N SER A 146 6.88 2.64 -6.48
CA SER A 146 8.21 2.49 -5.92
C SER A 146 9.05 3.76 -6.12
N VAL A 147 9.61 4.25 -5.02
CA VAL A 147 10.58 5.35 -5.00
C VAL A 147 11.91 5.03 -5.71
N ALA A 148 12.11 3.76 -6.11
CA ALA A 148 13.29 3.31 -6.86
C ALA A 148 13.13 3.44 -8.39
N ILE A 149 11.91 3.63 -8.89
CA ILE A 149 11.64 3.76 -10.32
C ILE A 149 12.10 5.14 -10.82
N ASP A 150 12.82 5.18 -11.94
CA ASP A 150 13.40 6.38 -12.56
C ASP A 150 14.31 7.20 -11.60
N ALA A 151 14.82 6.57 -10.53
CA ALA A 151 15.54 7.27 -9.47
C ALA A 151 17.07 7.08 -9.50
N GLY A 152 17.57 6.25 -10.41
CA GLY A 152 18.99 5.96 -10.57
C GLY A 152 19.77 7.10 -11.23
N ASP A 153 21.08 7.09 -11.02
CA ASP A 153 22.02 7.90 -11.78
C ASP A 153 22.46 7.16 -13.05
N ASP A 154 21.98 7.63 -14.20
CA ASP A 154 22.28 7.07 -15.52
C ASP A 154 23.78 6.99 -15.84
N SER A 155 24.61 7.86 -15.23
CA SER A 155 26.05 7.90 -15.49
C SER A 155 26.82 6.69 -14.95
N VAL A 156 26.21 5.96 -14.01
CA VAL A 156 26.80 4.77 -13.37
C VAL A 156 25.97 3.50 -13.61
N CYS A 157 24.93 3.58 -14.43
CA CYS A 157 24.05 2.45 -14.72
C CYS A 157 24.67 1.45 -15.72
N PRO A 158 24.61 0.12 -15.44
CA PRO A 158 24.91 -0.90 -16.43
C PRO A 158 23.94 -0.84 -17.62
N ALA A 159 24.36 -1.32 -18.78
CA ALA A 159 23.55 -1.28 -20.01
C ALA A 159 22.25 -2.08 -19.94
N THR A 160 22.19 -3.10 -19.08
CA THR A 160 21.00 -3.92 -18.85
C THR A 160 20.79 -4.17 -17.36
N ASP A 161 19.59 -4.57 -16.96
CA ASP A 161 19.30 -5.12 -15.64
C ASP A 161 19.70 -6.60 -15.51
N GLN A 162 19.38 -7.23 -14.38
CA GLN A 162 19.67 -8.65 -14.12
C GLN A 162 19.04 -9.62 -15.15
N ARG A 163 17.93 -9.22 -15.75
CA ARG A 163 17.17 -10.05 -16.70
C ARG A 163 17.69 -9.91 -18.13
N GLY A 164 18.52 -8.89 -18.38
CA GLY A 164 18.99 -8.51 -19.71
C GLY A 164 18.12 -7.44 -20.38
N THR A 165 17.17 -6.84 -19.65
CA THR A 165 16.37 -5.71 -20.15
C THR A 165 17.25 -4.47 -20.22
N THR A 166 17.20 -3.72 -21.33
CA THR A 166 17.99 -2.51 -21.54
C THR A 166 17.60 -1.38 -20.58
N ARG A 167 18.59 -0.63 -20.07
CA ARG A 167 18.34 0.57 -19.27
C ARG A 167 18.63 1.85 -20.08
N PRO A 168 17.91 2.96 -19.85
CA PRO A 168 16.66 3.03 -19.10
C PRO A 168 15.45 2.56 -19.94
N GLN A 169 14.39 2.06 -19.30
CA GLN A 169 13.07 1.88 -19.92
C GLN A 169 12.16 3.11 -19.70
N GLY A 170 12.40 3.87 -18.62
CA GLY A 170 11.73 5.13 -18.30
C GLY A 170 12.58 6.37 -18.60
N ASN A 171 12.41 7.39 -17.77
CA ASN A 171 13.15 8.66 -17.85
C ASN A 171 14.60 8.53 -17.39
N ALA A 172 14.88 7.61 -16.47
CA ALA A 172 16.20 7.28 -15.97
C ALA A 172 16.23 5.79 -15.61
N CYS A 173 17.40 5.24 -15.34
CA CYS A 173 17.47 3.85 -14.90
C CYS A 173 16.91 3.70 -13.48
N ASP A 174 16.37 2.52 -13.19
CA ASP A 174 15.85 2.22 -11.87
C ASP A 174 16.96 1.87 -10.87
N VAL A 175 16.76 2.25 -9.61
CA VAL A 175 17.57 1.80 -8.49
C VAL A 175 17.25 0.32 -8.23
N GLY A 176 18.29 -0.50 -8.05
CA GLY A 176 18.17 -1.94 -7.79
C GLY A 176 18.46 -2.80 -9.03
N ALA A 177 18.22 -4.11 -8.88
CA ALA A 177 18.60 -5.13 -9.87
C ALA A 177 17.62 -5.30 -11.03
N PHE A 178 16.46 -4.64 -10.97
CA PHE A 178 15.37 -4.73 -11.92
C PHE A 178 15.13 -3.38 -12.58
N GLU A 179 14.86 -3.38 -13.88
CA GLU A 179 14.41 -2.21 -14.65
C GLU A 179 12.94 -2.38 -15.02
N SER A 180 12.07 -1.60 -14.39
CA SER A 180 10.64 -1.55 -14.65
C SER A 180 10.34 -0.84 -15.96
N SER A 181 9.19 -1.17 -16.56
CA SER A 181 8.61 -0.39 -17.65
C SER A 181 7.64 0.68 -17.15
N GLU A 182 7.51 0.79 -15.83
CA GLU A 182 6.68 1.80 -15.18
C GLU A 182 7.45 3.13 -15.22
N SER A 183 6.76 4.25 -15.41
CA SER A 183 7.38 5.55 -15.15
C SER A 183 7.27 5.81 -13.65
N GLY A 184 8.31 6.38 -13.03
CA GLY A 184 8.40 6.72 -11.61
C GLY A 184 7.38 7.78 -11.22
N GLY A 185 6.11 7.38 -11.23
CA GLY A 185 4.96 8.26 -11.33
C GLY A 185 4.87 9.21 -10.16
N THR A 186 4.21 10.35 -10.37
CA THR A 186 3.67 11.13 -9.26
C THR A 186 2.31 10.51 -8.90
N PRO A 187 1.96 10.34 -7.61
CA PRO A 187 0.62 9.90 -7.23
C PRO A 187 -0.45 10.76 -7.91
N THR A 188 -1.54 10.13 -8.38
CA THR A 188 -2.64 10.83 -9.04
C THR A 188 -3.22 11.94 -8.16
N PHE A 189 -3.41 11.64 -6.88
CA PHE A 189 -3.88 12.60 -5.88
C PHE A 189 -2.69 13.10 -5.05
N ALA A 190 -2.57 14.42 -4.93
CA ALA A 190 -1.46 15.06 -4.20
C ALA A 190 -1.44 14.72 -2.69
N ASP A 191 -2.57 14.29 -2.13
CA ASP A 191 -2.76 13.93 -0.73
C ASP A 191 -2.93 12.42 -0.51
N VAL A 192 -2.69 11.58 -1.53
CA VAL A 192 -2.70 10.12 -1.43
C VAL A 192 -1.39 9.57 -2.01
N PRO A 193 -0.27 9.65 -1.26
CA PRO A 193 1.00 9.09 -1.69
C PRO A 193 0.91 7.56 -1.86
N PHE A 194 1.90 6.96 -2.54
CA PHE A 194 1.91 5.51 -2.81
C PHE A 194 2.00 4.64 -1.54
N ASP A 195 2.57 5.18 -0.46
CA ASP A 195 2.65 4.52 0.85
C ASP A 195 1.35 4.65 1.67
N HIS A 196 0.35 5.40 1.18
CA HIS A 196 -0.95 5.47 1.84
C HIS A 196 -1.61 4.08 1.82
N PRO A 197 -2.08 3.55 2.97
CA PRO A 197 -2.51 2.14 3.09
C PRO A 197 -3.72 1.77 2.20
N LEU A 198 -4.47 2.77 1.75
CA LEU A 198 -5.61 2.60 0.84
C LEU A 198 -5.38 3.26 -0.54
N HIS A 199 -4.13 3.54 -0.91
CA HIS A 199 -3.76 4.15 -2.21
C HIS A 199 -4.41 3.41 -3.38
N ASP A 200 -4.14 2.11 -3.52
CA ASP A 200 -4.63 1.31 -4.66
C ASP A 200 -6.15 1.31 -4.77
N TYR A 201 -6.86 1.30 -3.64
CA TYR A 201 -8.32 1.35 -3.62
C TYR A 201 -8.84 2.71 -4.06
N ILE A 202 -8.18 3.80 -3.65
CA ILE A 202 -8.53 5.16 -4.05
C ILE A 202 -8.26 5.36 -5.55
N GLU A 203 -7.12 4.88 -6.03
CA GLU A 203 -6.74 4.94 -7.44
C GLU A 203 -7.72 4.12 -8.31
N ALA A 204 -8.02 2.88 -7.92
CA ALA A 204 -9.00 2.05 -8.61
C ALA A 204 -10.39 2.72 -8.67
N LEU A 205 -10.83 3.35 -7.57
CA LEU A 205 -12.10 4.06 -7.53
C LEU A 205 -12.13 5.25 -8.50
N TYR A 206 -11.03 6.00 -8.57
CA TYR A 206 -10.87 7.16 -9.47
C TYR A 206 -10.83 6.73 -10.94
N GLN A 207 -10.00 5.75 -11.28
CA GLN A 207 -9.87 5.23 -12.64
C GLN A 207 -11.18 4.60 -13.16
N ALA A 208 -11.97 4.00 -12.27
CA ALA A 208 -13.30 3.49 -12.60
C ALA A 208 -14.39 4.59 -12.70
N GLY A 209 -14.04 5.86 -12.45
CA GLY A 209 -14.91 7.02 -12.61
C GLY A 209 -15.93 7.23 -11.49
N TYR A 210 -15.79 6.55 -10.35
CA TYR A 210 -16.75 6.68 -9.24
C TYR A 210 -16.53 7.97 -8.44
N THR A 211 -15.30 8.48 -8.38
CA THR A 211 -14.92 9.71 -7.67
C THR A 211 -14.19 10.67 -8.60
N ALA A 212 -14.30 11.98 -8.33
CA ALA A 212 -13.49 13.02 -8.97
C ALA A 212 -12.48 13.65 -7.99
N GLY A 213 -12.42 13.15 -6.75
CA GLY A 213 -11.71 13.82 -5.66
C GLY A 213 -12.51 14.97 -5.03
N CYS A 214 -11.87 15.67 -4.08
CA CYS A 214 -12.42 16.84 -3.38
C CYS A 214 -11.88 18.18 -3.93
N SER A 215 -10.79 18.15 -4.71
CA SER A 215 -10.21 19.32 -5.39
C SER A 215 -9.65 18.90 -6.73
N THR A 216 -9.65 19.82 -7.70
CA THR A 216 -9.14 19.59 -9.06
C THR A 216 -7.79 20.27 -9.32
N SER A 217 -7.37 21.22 -8.49
CA SER A 217 -6.05 21.87 -8.61
C SER A 217 -5.55 22.39 -7.25
N PRO A 218 -4.61 21.68 -6.59
CA PRO A 218 -4.12 20.35 -6.95
C PRO A 218 -5.24 19.31 -6.90
N LEU A 219 -5.09 18.22 -7.66
CA LEU A 219 -6.02 17.09 -7.60
C LEU A 219 -5.86 16.43 -6.22
N MET A 220 -6.92 16.43 -5.41
CA MET A 220 -6.92 15.87 -4.04
C MET A 220 -8.08 14.91 -3.84
N TYR A 221 -7.89 13.86 -3.06
CA TYR A 221 -8.93 12.89 -2.71
C TYR A 221 -9.63 13.22 -1.39
N CYS A 222 -8.91 13.82 -0.44
CA CYS A 222 -9.26 14.07 0.95
C CYS A 222 -9.54 12.77 1.75
N PRO A 223 -8.55 11.85 1.90
CA PRO A 223 -8.78 10.51 2.45
C PRO A 223 -9.39 10.52 3.87
N ASP A 224 -8.97 11.45 4.73
CA ASP A 224 -9.37 11.51 6.15
C ASP A 224 -10.71 12.22 6.39
N THR A 225 -11.38 12.73 5.35
CA THR A 225 -12.68 13.37 5.55
C THR A 225 -13.72 12.31 5.88
N ILE A 226 -14.41 12.48 7.01
CA ILE A 226 -15.50 11.61 7.41
C ILE A 226 -16.65 11.71 6.41
N LEU A 227 -17.13 10.56 5.94
CA LEU A 227 -18.29 10.49 5.06
C LEU A 227 -19.55 10.92 5.80
N ASP A 228 -20.29 11.80 5.17
CA ASP A 228 -21.67 12.11 5.54
C ASP A 228 -22.65 11.44 4.57
N ARG A 229 -23.94 11.55 4.87
CA ARG A 229 -25.01 10.99 4.01
C ARG A 229 -25.01 11.63 2.63
N ALA A 230 -24.72 12.93 2.52
CA ALA A 230 -24.62 13.62 1.24
C ALA A 230 -23.57 13.00 0.31
N GLN A 231 -22.34 12.80 0.79
CA GLN A 231 -21.27 12.16 0.01
C GLN A 231 -21.57 10.68 -0.26
N SER A 232 -22.15 9.99 0.73
CA SER A 232 -22.54 8.58 0.59
C SER A 232 -23.62 8.39 -0.47
N ALA A 233 -24.52 9.35 -0.69
CA ALA A 233 -25.54 9.31 -1.74
C ALA A 233 -24.92 9.16 -3.13
N VAL A 234 -23.88 9.95 -3.41
CA VAL A 234 -23.15 9.94 -4.68
C VAL A 234 -22.55 8.56 -4.92
N PHE A 235 -21.87 8.03 -3.91
CA PHE A 235 -21.25 6.71 -3.99
C PHE A 235 -22.27 5.58 -4.11
N MET A 236 -23.40 5.63 -3.40
CA MET A 236 -24.44 4.60 -3.51
C MET A 236 -25.03 4.57 -4.91
N LEU A 237 -25.44 5.74 -5.42
CA LEU A 237 -26.12 5.84 -6.71
C LEU A 237 -25.18 5.46 -7.85
N ARG A 238 -23.94 5.96 -7.85
CA ARG A 238 -22.96 5.53 -8.85
C ARG A 238 -22.61 4.06 -8.70
N GLY A 239 -22.44 3.56 -7.49
CA GLY A 239 -22.19 2.15 -7.21
C GLY A 239 -23.30 1.23 -7.73
N GLN A 240 -24.56 1.61 -7.54
CA GLN A 240 -25.71 0.80 -7.94
C GLN A 240 -26.07 0.95 -9.42
N MET A 241 -25.97 2.16 -9.96
CA MET A 241 -26.48 2.54 -11.28
C MET A 241 -25.39 2.72 -12.35
N GLY A 242 -24.12 2.71 -11.95
CA GLY A 242 -22.96 2.92 -12.82
C GLY A 242 -22.28 4.27 -12.60
N SER A 243 -20.98 4.34 -12.88
CA SER A 243 -20.15 5.53 -12.62
C SER A 243 -20.59 6.80 -13.38
N THR A 244 -21.30 6.63 -14.50
CA THR A 244 -21.86 7.73 -15.30
C THR A 244 -23.23 8.21 -14.82
N TYR A 245 -23.79 7.64 -13.75
CA TYR A 245 -25.09 8.07 -13.23
C TYR A 245 -25.06 9.55 -12.84
N SER A 246 -26.11 10.25 -13.25
CA SER A 246 -26.43 11.62 -12.85
C SER A 246 -27.78 11.64 -12.13
N PRO A 247 -27.93 12.46 -11.08
CA PRO A 247 -29.18 12.54 -10.34
C PRO A 247 -30.33 13.09 -11.20
N PRO A 248 -31.59 12.83 -10.81
CA PRO A 248 -32.77 13.27 -11.55
C PRO A 248 -32.86 14.80 -11.64
N PRO A 249 -33.49 15.35 -12.71
CA PRO A 249 -33.75 16.78 -12.82
C PRO A 249 -34.80 17.24 -11.79
N ALA A 250 -34.78 18.52 -11.45
CA ALA A 250 -35.76 19.15 -10.56
C ALA A 250 -37.21 18.99 -11.08
N PRO A 251 -38.23 19.07 -10.19
CA PRO A 251 -38.16 19.45 -8.77
C PRO A 251 -37.61 18.35 -7.85
N TRP A 252 -36.95 18.76 -6.76
CA TRP A 252 -36.40 17.88 -5.71
C TRP A 252 -37.14 18.12 -4.39
N ASP A 253 -38.43 17.80 -4.34
CA ASP A 253 -39.34 18.20 -3.27
C ASP A 253 -39.72 17.07 -2.31
N THR A 254 -39.07 15.90 -2.41
CA THR A 254 -39.33 14.75 -1.53
C THR A 254 -38.98 15.04 -0.07
N PHE A 255 -37.82 15.65 0.17
CA PHE A 255 -37.25 15.83 1.50
C PHE A 255 -37.38 17.29 1.95
N THR A 256 -37.80 17.50 3.19
CA THR A 256 -38.05 18.83 3.74
C THR A 256 -36.84 19.43 4.48
N ASP A 257 -35.63 18.93 4.20
CA ASP A 257 -34.39 19.37 4.85
C ASP A 257 -34.12 20.86 4.62
N ASP A 258 -33.36 21.46 5.55
CA ASP A 258 -32.63 22.68 5.25
C ASP A 258 -31.35 22.31 4.51
N TRP A 259 -31.33 22.57 3.20
CA TRP A 259 -30.22 22.25 2.31
C TRP A 259 -29.08 23.28 2.33
N THR A 260 -29.11 24.28 3.21
CA THR A 260 -28.07 25.30 3.29
C THR A 260 -26.68 24.67 3.48
N GLY A 261 -25.78 24.86 2.51
CA GLY A 261 -24.44 24.27 2.48
C GLY A 261 -24.36 22.83 1.93
N PHE A 262 -25.51 22.24 1.58
CA PHE A 262 -25.66 20.91 0.98
C PHE A 262 -26.54 20.92 -0.27
N GLU A 263 -26.71 22.08 -0.92
CA GLU A 263 -27.58 22.26 -2.09
C GLU A 263 -27.16 21.34 -3.25
N TRP A 264 -25.87 21.02 -3.34
CA TRP A 264 -25.34 20.08 -4.33
C TRP A 264 -25.81 18.63 -4.13
N ALA A 265 -26.21 18.27 -2.91
CA ALA A 265 -26.60 16.92 -2.51
C ALA A 265 -28.10 16.65 -2.61
N GLU A 266 -28.93 17.69 -2.62
CA GLU A 266 -30.38 17.62 -2.80
C GLU A 266 -30.82 16.74 -3.99
N PRO A 267 -30.28 16.92 -5.22
CA PRO A 267 -30.59 16.03 -6.34
C PRO A 267 -30.21 14.57 -6.11
N TRP A 268 -29.13 14.30 -5.38
CA TRP A 268 -28.68 12.94 -5.09
C TRP A 268 -29.55 12.29 -4.03
N ALA A 269 -30.01 13.03 -3.03
CA ALA A 269 -30.99 12.54 -2.07
C ALA A 269 -32.30 12.17 -2.77
N GLU A 270 -32.79 13.01 -3.69
CA GLU A 270 -33.95 12.71 -4.53
C GLU A 270 -33.75 11.40 -5.32
N GLY A 271 -32.59 11.24 -5.97
CA GLY A 271 -32.24 9.99 -6.66
C GLY A 271 -32.24 8.77 -5.73
N MET A 272 -31.67 8.90 -4.52
CA MET A 272 -31.67 7.82 -3.52
C MET A 272 -33.09 7.39 -3.15
N TRP A 273 -34.02 8.33 -3.06
CA TRP A 273 -35.43 8.03 -2.78
C TRP A 273 -36.12 7.33 -3.94
N GLN A 274 -35.97 7.85 -5.16
CA GLN A 274 -36.60 7.29 -6.36
C GLN A 274 -36.15 5.86 -6.64
N GLU A 275 -34.88 5.55 -6.37
CA GLU A 275 -34.31 4.20 -6.53
C GLU A 275 -34.57 3.28 -5.32
N GLY A 276 -35.27 3.76 -4.28
CA GLY A 276 -35.57 2.99 -3.07
C GLY A 276 -34.35 2.67 -2.20
N LEU A 277 -33.27 3.44 -2.34
CA LEU A 277 -31.99 3.25 -1.66
C LEU A 277 -31.94 3.94 -0.28
N THR A 278 -32.90 4.82 0.03
CA THR A 278 -33.01 5.48 1.33
C THR A 278 -34.45 5.54 1.81
N ALA A 279 -34.65 5.45 3.13
CA ALA A 279 -35.91 5.77 3.78
C ALA A 279 -35.90 7.17 4.44
N GLY A 280 -34.81 7.92 4.28
CA GLY A 280 -34.54 9.12 5.07
C GLY A 280 -34.03 8.80 6.48
N CYS A 281 -33.75 9.85 7.25
CA CYS A 281 -33.40 9.79 8.67
C CYS A 281 -34.61 10.00 9.59
N GLN A 282 -35.64 10.68 9.09
CA GLN A 282 -36.86 10.99 9.84
C GLN A 282 -38.07 10.82 8.92
N PRO A 283 -39.14 10.12 9.36
CA PRO A 283 -40.29 9.83 8.50
C PRO A 283 -41.36 10.92 8.48
N SER A 284 -41.37 11.85 9.46
CA SER A 284 -42.39 12.93 9.53
C SER A 284 -41.89 14.15 10.34
N PRO A 285 -41.70 15.33 9.71
CA PRO A 285 -41.61 15.48 8.25
C PRO A 285 -40.47 14.62 7.69
N LEU A 286 -40.59 14.22 6.42
CA LEU A 286 -39.62 13.34 5.77
C LEU A 286 -38.31 14.11 5.55
N MET A 287 -37.22 13.66 6.19
CA MET A 287 -35.90 14.28 6.08
C MET A 287 -34.83 13.27 5.65
N TYR A 288 -33.84 13.75 4.90
CA TYR A 288 -32.67 13.00 4.46
C TYR A 288 -31.51 13.06 5.45
N CYS A 289 -31.32 14.20 6.14
CA CYS A 289 -30.21 14.55 7.02
C CYS A 289 -28.84 14.48 6.32
N PRO A 290 -28.52 15.39 5.37
CA PRO A 290 -27.30 15.29 4.55
C PRO A 290 -25.99 15.32 5.36
N ALA A 291 -25.95 16.05 6.48
CA ALA A 291 -24.77 16.22 7.32
C ALA A 291 -24.50 15.07 8.30
N THR A 292 -25.40 14.07 8.41
CA THR A 292 -25.18 12.96 9.34
C THR A 292 -24.00 12.13 8.88
N GLN A 293 -23.02 11.96 9.77
CA GLN A 293 -21.82 11.17 9.51
C GLN A 293 -22.14 9.68 9.50
N LEU A 294 -21.44 8.90 8.68
CA LEU A 294 -21.69 7.48 8.42
C LEU A 294 -20.94 6.58 9.41
N PRO A 295 -21.63 5.91 10.35
CA PRO A 295 -21.00 4.92 11.23
C PRO A 295 -20.72 3.61 10.49
N ARG A 296 -19.73 2.85 10.94
CA ARG A 296 -19.33 1.56 10.36
C ARG A 296 -20.48 0.56 10.25
N VAL A 297 -21.39 0.54 11.23
CA VAL A 297 -22.57 -0.34 11.16
C VAL A 297 -23.51 0.04 10.02
N GLU A 298 -23.68 1.33 9.71
CA GLU A 298 -24.51 1.75 8.58
C GLU A 298 -23.78 1.56 7.25
N ALA A 299 -22.45 1.78 7.23
CA ALA A 299 -21.61 1.47 6.08
C ALA A 299 -21.68 -0.02 5.69
N SER A 300 -21.89 -0.93 6.66
CA SER A 300 -22.10 -2.35 6.36
C SER A 300 -23.38 -2.59 5.54
N VAL A 301 -24.46 -1.85 5.82
CA VAL A 301 -25.71 -1.88 5.03
C VAL A 301 -25.45 -1.39 3.61
N PHE A 302 -24.75 -0.24 3.50
CA PHE A 302 -24.37 0.36 2.23
C PHE A 302 -23.57 -0.62 1.36
N GLY A 303 -22.48 -1.17 1.87
CA GLY A 303 -21.61 -2.07 1.10
C GLY A 303 -22.31 -3.36 0.69
N LEU A 304 -23.08 -3.98 1.59
CA LEU A 304 -23.79 -5.22 1.30
C LEU A 304 -24.91 -5.02 0.27
N ARG A 305 -25.66 -3.91 0.36
CA ARG A 305 -26.67 -3.59 -0.65
C ARG A 305 -26.07 -3.16 -1.97
N MET A 306 -24.92 -2.51 -1.98
CA MET A 306 -24.18 -2.24 -3.22
C MET A 306 -23.70 -3.53 -3.91
N LYS A 307 -23.29 -4.52 -3.11
CA LYS A 307 -22.80 -5.82 -3.61
C LYS A 307 -23.93 -6.73 -4.09
N TYR A 308 -25.02 -6.82 -3.33
CA TYR A 308 -26.10 -7.81 -3.56
C TYR A 308 -27.41 -7.22 -4.06
N GLY A 309 -27.52 -5.89 -4.13
CA GLY A 309 -28.73 -5.16 -4.52
C GLY A 309 -29.54 -4.64 -3.33
N VAL A 310 -30.42 -3.67 -3.62
CA VAL A 310 -31.19 -2.90 -2.62
C VAL A 310 -32.05 -3.75 -1.66
N ASN A 311 -32.55 -4.90 -2.13
CA ASN A 311 -33.43 -5.79 -1.36
C ASN A 311 -32.66 -6.79 -0.49
N TYR A 312 -31.33 -6.77 -0.53
CA TYR A 312 -30.52 -7.69 0.26
C TYR A 312 -30.81 -7.51 1.76
N THR A 313 -30.86 -8.64 2.46
CA THR A 313 -30.93 -8.73 3.92
C THR A 313 -29.96 -9.83 4.35
N PRO A 314 -29.08 -9.58 5.34
CA PRO A 314 -28.12 -10.58 5.79
C PRO A 314 -28.80 -11.68 6.61
N PRO A 315 -28.11 -12.82 6.84
CA PRO A 315 -28.51 -13.79 7.84
C PRO A 315 -28.69 -13.15 9.23
N ALA A 316 -29.48 -13.79 10.10
CA ALA A 316 -29.61 -13.37 11.49
C ALA A 316 -28.23 -13.41 12.16
N GLY A 317 -27.85 -12.31 12.82
CA GLY A 317 -26.54 -12.21 13.44
C GLY A 317 -26.44 -13.10 14.68
N THR A 318 -25.26 -13.69 14.86
CA THR A 318 -25.01 -14.69 15.90
C THR A 318 -24.59 -14.08 17.23
N GLY A 319 -23.98 -12.89 17.20
CA GLY A 319 -23.37 -12.25 18.37
C GLY A 319 -22.14 -13.00 18.89
N THR A 320 -21.55 -13.85 18.05
CA THR A 320 -20.40 -14.67 18.44
C THR A 320 -19.10 -14.22 17.79
N LEU A 321 -19.17 -13.48 16.68
CA LEU A 321 -18.03 -13.13 15.86
C LEU A 321 -17.15 -12.03 16.48
N PHE A 322 -17.79 -10.94 16.93
CA PHE A 322 -17.09 -9.78 17.50
C PHE A 322 -17.22 -9.74 19.02
N ALA A 323 -16.20 -9.20 19.69
CA ALA A 323 -16.23 -9.01 21.14
C ALA A 323 -17.17 -7.86 21.56
N ASP A 324 -17.32 -6.84 20.73
CA ASP A 324 -18.10 -5.62 20.98
C ASP A 324 -19.51 -5.63 20.36
N MET A 325 -19.88 -6.72 19.69
CA MET A 325 -21.23 -6.94 19.15
C MET A 325 -21.74 -8.31 19.56
N THR A 326 -22.25 -8.42 20.78
CA THR A 326 -22.75 -9.69 21.37
C THR A 326 -24.27 -9.70 21.59
N ASP A 327 -24.92 -8.54 21.55
CA ASP A 327 -26.37 -8.42 21.69
C ASP A 327 -27.08 -8.78 20.38
N THR A 328 -27.65 -9.98 20.31
CA THR A 328 -28.39 -10.47 19.13
C THR A 328 -29.67 -9.70 18.84
N SER A 329 -30.14 -8.83 19.76
CA SER A 329 -31.26 -7.92 19.51
C SER A 329 -30.84 -6.63 18.80
N TYR A 330 -29.54 -6.34 18.72
CA TYR A 330 -29.03 -5.17 18.02
C TYR A 330 -29.24 -5.30 16.51
N TRP A 331 -29.97 -4.34 15.92
CA TRP A 331 -30.39 -4.39 14.52
C TRP A 331 -29.24 -4.59 13.50
N GLY A 332 -28.06 -4.07 13.82
CA GLY A 332 -26.91 -4.03 12.91
C GLY A 332 -26.03 -5.28 12.96
N ILE A 333 -26.30 -6.23 13.85
CA ILE A 333 -25.38 -7.34 14.11
C ILE A 333 -25.24 -8.30 12.93
N GLY A 334 -26.33 -8.66 12.26
CA GLY A 334 -26.28 -9.48 11.04
C GLY A 334 -25.54 -8.78 9.90
N TRP A 335 -25.72 -7.46 9.77
CA TRP A 335 -25.05 -6.65 8.76
C TRP A 335 -23.54 -6.57 8.97
N ALA A 336 -23.12 -6.28 10.21
CA ALA A 336 -21.71 -6.23 10.58
C ALA A 336 -21.01 -7.58 10.36
N GLU A 337 -21.61 -8.68 10.84
CA GLU A 337 -21.04 -10.01 10.68
C GLU A 337 -20.90 -10.41 9.22
N GLN A 338 -21.90 -10.12 8.39
CA GLN A 338 -21.85 -10.44 6.98
C GLN A 338 -20.87 -9.56 6.21
N ALA A 339 -20.81 -8.26 6.47
CA ALA A 339 -19.86 -7.36 5.82
C ALA A 339 -18.41 -7.74 6.09
N TYR A 340 -18.11 -8.20 7.31
CA TYR A 340 -16.79 -8.71 7.66
C TYR A 340 -16.46 -10.02 6.96
N ARG A 341 -17.39 -10.98 6.90
CA ARG A 341 -17.20 -12.25 6.16
C ARG A 341 -16.92 -12.00 4.67
N ASP A 342 -17.54 -10.98 4.12
CA ASP A 342 -17.38 -10.58 2.73
C ASP A 342 -16.12 -9.74 2.47
N GLY A 343 -15.37 -9.39 3.53
CA GLY A 343 -14.18 -8.54 3.45
C GLY A 343 -14.51 -7.09 3.08
N LEU A 344 -15.74 -6.63 3.27
CA LEU A 344 -16.18 -5.27 2.97
C LEU A 344 -15.76 -4.27 4.04
N LEU A 345 -15.72 -4.70 5.30
CA LEU A 345 -15.24 -3.91 6.44
C LEU A 345 -14.41 -4.84 7.34
N PRO A 346 -13.07 -4.71 7.34
CA PRO A 346 -12.20 -5.44 8.27
C PRO A 346 -12.47 -5.04 9.73
N ALA A 347 -11.99 -5.84 10.68
CA ALA A 347 -12.07 -5.51 12.09
C ALA A 347 -11.31 -4.19 12.39
N CYS A 348 -11.84 -3.35 13.27
CA CYS A 348 -11.15 -2.14 13.74
C CYS A 348 -10.02 -2.47 14.73
N GLY A 349 -10.02 -3.68 15.29
CA GLY A 349 -9.02 -4.14 16.24
C GLY A 349 -9.32 -5.54 16.76
N THR A 350 -8.62 -5.92 17.81
CA THR A 350 -8.76 -7.22 18.48
C THR A 350 -8.88 -6.99 19.98
N ASP A 351 -9.87 -7.63 20.61
CA ASP A 351 -10.04 -7.60 22.05
C ASP A 351 -8.92 -8.38 22.75
N SER A 352 -8.23 -7.74 23.70
CA SER A 352 -7.05 -8.31 24.35
C SER A 352 -7.36 -9.44 25.34
N GLY A 353 -8.59 -9.52 25.84
CA GLY A 353 -9.01 -10.57 26.77
C GLY A 353 -9.46 -11.85 26.06
N THR A 354 -10.24 -11.70 24.99
CA THR A 354 -10.87 -12.82 24.28
C THR A 354 -10.14 -13.22 23.00
N GLY A 355 -9.29 -12.35 22.45
CA GLY A 355 -8.64 -12.52 21.15
C GLY A 355 -9.59 -12.41 19.96
N LYS A 356 -10.86 -12.04 20.19
CA LYS A 356 -11.86 -11.87 19.13
C LYS A 356 -11.71 -10.51 18.43
N PRO A 357 -12.08 -10.41 17.14
CA PRO A 357 -12.10 -9.12 16.46
C PRO A 357 -13.10 -8.15 17.10
N LEU A 358 -12.84 -6.86 16.95
CA LEU A 358 -13.75 -5.75 17.26
C LEU A 358 -14.31 -5.17 15.96
N PHE A 359 -15.60 -4.85 15.93
CA PHE A 359 -16.22 -4.23 14.76
C PHE A 359 -16.24 -2.69 14.82
N CYS A 360 -16.37 -2.13 16.03
CA CYS A 360 -16.53 -0.72 16.33
C CYS A 360 -17.74 -0.09 15.62
N PRO A 361 -18.98 -0.49 15.96
CA PRO A 361 -20.18 -0.13 15.17
C PRO A 361 -20.45 1.38 15.07
N SER A 362 -20.02 2.17 16.07
CA SER A 362 -20.21 3.63 16.13
C SER A 362 -19.03 4.44 15.60
N GLU A 363 -17.89 3.81 15.28
CA GLU A 363 -16.79 4.52 14.64
C GLU A 363 -17.22 4.99 13.26
N LEU A 364 -16.72 6.16 12.86
CA LEU A 364 -17.11 6.81 11.61
C LEU A 364 -16.20 6.35 10.47
N VAL A 365 -16.77 6.29 9.27
CA VAL A 365 -16.06 5.89 8.06
C VAL A 365 -15.57 7.13 7.31
N ASP A 366 -14.27 7.22 7.06
CA ASP A 366 -13.68 8.24 6.22
C ASP A 366 -13.77 7.89 4.72
N ARG A 367 -13.37 8.84 3.86
CA ARG A 367 -13.41 8.67 2.41
C ARG A 367 -12.47 7.56 1.94
N ALA A 368 -11.34 7.32 2.59
CA ALA A 368 -10.42 6.26 2.21
C ALA A 368 -11.07 4.87 2.42
N TRP A 369 -11.66 4.64 3.59
CA TRP A 369 -12.44 3.43 3.86
C TRP A 369 -13.70 3.32 3.01
N GLY A 370 -14.29 4.46 2.62
CA GLY A 370 -15.33 4.52 1.58
C GLY A 370 -14.87 3.94 0.25
N ALA A 371 -13.66 4.30 -0.22
CA ALA A 371 -13.10 3.75 -1.46
C ALA A 371 -12.88 2.24 -1.35
N TYR A 372 -12.25 1.79 -0.26
CA TYR A 372 -12.09 0.37 0.03
C TYR A 372 -13.42 -0.38 -0.08
N LEU A 373 -14.46 0.12 0.61
CA LEU A 373 -15.78 -0.50 0.65
C LEU A 373 -16.40 -0.65 -0.73
N ILE A 374 -16.36 0.41 -1.56
CA ILE A 374 -16.95 0.41 -2.90
C ILE A 374 -16.17 -0.50 -3.85
N VAL A 375 -14.84 -0.41 -3.85
CA VAL A 375 -13.97 -1.27 -4.68
C VAL A 375 -14.23 -2.74 -4.39
N LYS A 376 -14.32 -3.11 -3.11
CA LYS A 376 -14.62 -4.50 -2.69
C LYS A 376 -16.05 -4.90 -3.04
N ALA A 377 -17.04 -4.03 -2.86
CA ALA A 377 -18.45 -4.33 -3.17
C ALA A 377 -18.69 -4.50 -4.68
N LYS A 378 -18.02 -3.71 -5.51
CA LYS A 378 -18.15 -3.73 -6.98
C LYS A 378 -17.13 -4.62 -7.67
N ASN A 379 -16.18 -5.19 -6.93
CA ASN A 379 -15.09 -5.99 -7.45
C ASN A 379 -14.28 -5.25 -8.54
N ILE A 380 -13.94 -3.99 -8.27
CA ILE A 380 -13.12 -3.15 -9.16
C ILE A 380 -11.68 -3.70 -9.09
N PRO A 381 -11.02 -3.97 -10.23
CA PRO A 381 -9.61 -4.37 -10.24
C PRO A 381 -8.72 -3.29 -9.61
N LEU A 382 -7.76 -3.71 -8.79
CA LEU A 382 -6.70 -2.82 -8.30
C LEU A 382 -5.65 -2.61 -9.41
N PRO A 383 -5.00 -1.43 -9.44
CA PRO A 383 -3.92 -1.14 -10.38
C PRO A 383 -2.70 -2.07 -10.23
#